data_AF-A0A2H0UWM4-F1
#
_entry.id   AF-A0A2H0UWM4-F1
#
_cell.length_a   1.000
_cell.length_b   1.000
_cell.length_c   1.000
_cell.angle_alpha   90.00
_cell.angle_beta   90.00
_cell.angle_gamma   90.00
#
_symmetry.space_group_name_H-M   'P 1'
#
loop_
_entity.id
_entity.type
_entity.pdbx_description
1 polymer ?
#
loop_
_entity_poly.entity_id
_entity_poly.type
_entity_poly.pdbx_seq_one_letter_code
_entity_poly.pdbx_strand_id
1 'polypeptide(L)'
;MGIIKIYPYYQKFAKDFEKKKQEIVVIAQDIEVHHIGSTAVRGLGGKGIIDIMIGVKNWQGVEKLIAGLQKIGFEHVHPKEKGKIFLSSIKESGLGDFHIHLVIIGSAAYKNFLAFRDYLQGRPKEAENYFKLKLFCYKEAKGERAIYTKMKTSYIKEILKKIRYAKN
;
A
#
# COMPACT_ATOMS: atom_id res chain seq x y z
N MET A 1 18.97 -11.30 -3.32
CA MET A 1 18.25 -10.17 -2.69
C MET A 1 18.17 -9.03 -3.68
N GLY A 2 16.95 -8.58 -4.03
CA GLY A 2 16.75 -7.59 -5.09
C GLY A 2 17.05 -6.16 -4.64
N ILE A 3 17.78 -5.40 -5.47
CA ILE A 3 18.03 -3.98 -5.27
C ILE A 3 16.70 -3.22 -5.36
N ILE A 4 16.35 -2.47 -4.32
CA ILE A 4 15.19 -1.56 -4.37
C ILE A 4 15.44 -0.53 -5.47
N LYS A 5 14.45 -0.23 -6.32
CA LYS A 5 14.53 0.90 -7.26
C LYS A 5 13.47 1.92 -6.91
N ILE A 6 13.79 3.20 -7.09
CA ILE A 6 12.85 4.32 -6.93
C ILE A 6 12.62 4.94 -8.31
N TYR A 7 11.35 5.11 -8.66
CA TYR A 7 10.87 5.61 -9.93
C TYR A 7 10.10 6.93 -9.72
N PRO A 8 10.03 7.78 -10.76
CA PRO A 8 9.10 8.90 -10.77
C PRO A 8 7.64 8.41 -10.72
N TYR A 9 6.72 9.33 -10.49
CA TYR A 9 5.30 9.05 -10.61
C TYR A 9 4.91 8.84 -12.08
N TYR A 10 4.11 7.80 -12.35
CA TYR A 10 3.53 7.56 -13.67
C TYR A 10 2.00 7.65 -13.60
N GLN A 11 1.40 8.38 -14.54
CA GLN A 11 -0.06 8.55 -14.59
C GLN A 11 -0.82 7.22 -14.79
N LYS A 12 -0.18 6.23 -15.43
CA LYS A 12 -0.78 4.91 -15.68
C LYS A 12 -1.17 4.15 -14.40
N PHE A 13 -0.57 4.46 -13.26
CA PHE A 13 -0.85 3.73 -12.01
C PHE A 13 -2.33 3.78 -11.60
N ALA A 14 -3.03 4.88 -11.84
CA ALA A 14 -4.46 4.98 -11.56
C ALA A 14 -5.27 4.04 -12.47
N LYS A 15 -4.93 3.99 -13.77
CA LYS A 15 -5.57 3.09 -14.74
C LYS A 15 -5.30 1.62 -14.42
N ASP A 16 -4.05 1.30 -14.08
CA ASP A 16 -3.63 -0.05 -13.72
C ASP A 16 -4.32 -0.53 -12.43
N PHE A 17 -4.47 0.37 -11.44
CA PHE A 17 -5.27 0.12 -10.25
C PHE A 17 -6.74 -0.16 -10.60
N GLU A 18 -7.40 0.69 -11.39
CA GLU A 18 -8.81 0.51 -11.72
C GLU A 18 -9.06 -0.82 -12.45
N LYS A 19 -8.17 -1.19 -13.40
CA LYS A 19 -8.25 -2.50 -14.06
C LYS A 19 -8.17 -3.64 -13.04
N LYS A 20 -7.18 -3.61 -12.15
CA LYS A 20 -7.01 -4.65 -11.13
C LYS A 20 -8.16 -4.69 -10.13
N LYS A 21 -8.74 -3.53 -9.79
CA LYS A 21 -9.94 -3.44 -8.95
C LYS A 21 -11.12 -4.17 -9.59
N GLN A 22 -11.34 -4.04 -10.91
CA GLN A 22 -12.40 -4.78 -11.60
C GLN A 22 -12.21 -6.30 -11.50
N GLU A 23 -10.97 -6.79 -11.61
CA GLU A 23 -10.68 -8.23 -11.40
C GLU A 23 -10.97 -8.67 -9.95
N ILE A 24 -10.69 -7.81 -8.97
CA ILE A 24 -10.88 -8.11 -7.54
C ILE A 24 -12.36 -8.15 -7.14
N VAL A 25 -13.20 -7.21 -7.62
CA VAL A 25 -14.62 -7.15 -7.23
C VAL A 25 -15.46 -8.29 -7.78
N VAL A 26 -14.97 -8.99 -8.82
CA VAL A 26 -15.59 -10.23 -9.32
C VAL A 26 -15.40 -11.39 -8.33
N ILE A 27 -14.35 -11.36 -7.51
CA ILE A 27 -14.04 -12.42 -6.54
C ILE A 27 -14.96 -12.34 -5.31
N ALA A 28 -15.34 -11.14 -4.87
CA ALA A 28 -16.21 -10.94 -3.71
C ALA A 28 -17.01 -9.61 -3.83
N GLN A 29 -18.29 -9.65 -3.48
CA GLN A 29 -19.22 -8.51 -3.64
C GLN A 29 -19.34 -7.60 -2.40
N ASP A 30 -18.94 -8.08 -1.21
CA ASP A 30 -19.05 -7.38 0.09
C ASP A 30 -17.71 -6.78 0.57
N ILE A 31 -16.91 -6.28 -0.35
CA ILE A 31 -15.59 -5.70 -0.06
C ILE A 31 -15.49 -4.25 -0.50
N GLU A 32 -14.65 -3.50 0.20
CA GLU A 32 -14.21 -2.19 -0.26
C GLU A 32 -12.80 -2.27 -0.84
N VAL A 33 -12.59 -1.70 -2.03
CA VAL A 33 -11.28 -1.72 -2.69
C VAL A 33 -10.78 -0.30 -2.92
N HIS A 34 -9.63 0.02 -2.31
CA HIS A 34 -9.05 1.36 -2.32
C HIS A 34 -7.63 1.35 -2.86
N HIS A 35 -7.30 2.33 -3.71
CA HIS A 35 -5.91 2.61 -4.08
C HIS A 35 -5.26 3.33 -2.92
N ILE A 36 -4.16 2.79 -2.41
CA ILE A 36 -3.38 3.35 -1.30
C ILE A 36 -1.89 3.40 -1.67
N GLY A 37 -1.05 3.78 -0.70
CA GLY A 37 0.39 3.86 -0.91
C GLY A 37 0.80 5.07 -1.77
N SER A 38 2.07 5.08 -2.21
CA SER A 38 2.62 6.24 -2.93
C SER A 38 2.02 6.42 -4.32
N THR A 39 1.68 5.32 -5.01
CA THR A 39 1.15 5.37 -6.38
C THR A 39 -0.28 5.91 -6.46
N ALA A 40 -1.00 5.96 -5.33
CA ALA A 40 -2.31 6.62 -5.22
C ALA A 40 -2.21 8.16 -5.11
N VAL A 41 -1.03 8.71 -4.80
CA VAL A 41 -0.82 10.15 -4.63
C VAL A 41 -0.20 10.71 -5.91
N ARG A 42 -0.95 11.56 -6.61
CA ARG A 42 -0.49 12.17 -7.87
C ARG A 42 0.83 12.92 -7.67
N GLY A 43 1.82 12.63 -8.51
CA GLY A 43 3.15 13.26 -8.46
C GLY A 43 4.12 12.64 -7.45
N LEU A 44 3.68 11.69 -6.61
CA LEU A 44 4.55 11.05 -5.63
C LEU A 44 5.27 9.82 -6.21
N GLY A 45 6.55 9.97 -6.53
CA GLY A 45 7.42 8.86 -6.96
C GLY A 45 7.62 7.82 -5.84
N GLY A 46 8.15 6.64 -6.14
CA GLY A 46 8.31 5.57 -5.16
C GLY A 46 8.82 4.28 -5.77
N LYS A 47 8.50 3.13 -5.17
CA LYS A 47 8.91 1.82 -5.71
C LYS A 47 8.23 1.46 -7.04
N GLY A 48 7.16 2.17 -7.41
CA GLY A 48 6.33 1.85 -8.57
C GLY A 48 5.36 0.69 -8.33
N ILE A 49 5.22 0.23 -7.09
CA ILE A 49 4.28 -0.82 -6.69
C ILE A 49 2.90 -0.18 -6.42
N ILE A 50 1.85 -0.80 -6.94
CA ILE A 50 0.46 -0.41 -6.71
C ILE A 50 -0.04 -1.12 -5.46
N ASP A 51 -0.16 -0.37 -4.36
CA ASP A 51 -0.72 -0.88 -3.12
C ASP A 51 -2.26 -0.78 -3.16
N ILE A 52 -2.93 -1.91 -2.99
CA ILE A 52 -4.39 -2.04 -2.94
C ILE A 52 -4.77 -2.39 -1.51
N MET A 53 -5.73 -1.67 -0.94
CA MET A 53 -6.37 -2.05 0.31
C MET A 53 -7.70 -2.71 0.01
N ILE A 54 -7.92 -3.90 0.57
CA ILE A 54 -9.22 -4.56 0.58
C ILE A 54 -9.77 -4.49 2.00
N GLY A 55 -10.92 -3.84 2.17
CA GLY A 55 -11.70 -3.80 3.41
C GLY A 55 -12.74 -4.91 3.41
N VAL A 56 -12.75 -5.75 4.44
CA VAL A 56 -13.80 -6.75 4.72
C VAL A 56 -14.54 -6.40 6.01
N LYS A 57 -15.81 -6.82 6.13
CA LYS A 57 -16.63 -6.57 7.34
C LYS A 57 -16.08 -7.29 8.57
N ASN A 58 -15.62 -8.54 8.39
CA ASN A 58 -15.01 -9.37 9.44
C ASN A 58 -14.07 -10.40 8.77
N TRP A 59 -13.44 -11.27 9.56
CA TRP A 59 -12.53 -12.29 9.04
C TRP A 59 -13.23 -13.56 8.54
N GLN A 60 -14.55 -13.67 8.67
CA GLN A 60 -15.31 -14.85 8.26
C GLN A 60 -15.31 -14.98 6.74
N GLY A 61 -14.90 -16.14 6.23
CA GLY A 61 -14.87 -16.41 4.79
C GLY A 61 -13.73 -15.73 4.03
N VAL A 62 -12.78 -15.10 4.74
CA VAL A 62 -11.59 -14.47 4.15
C VAL A 62 -10.73 -15.50 3.40
N GLU A 63 -10.75 -16.76 3.79
CA GLU A 63 -10.02 -17.84 3.11
C GLU A 63 -10.48 -17.99 1.64
N LYS A 64 -11.79 -17.83 1.38
CA LYS A 64 -12.33 -17.89 0.00
C LYS A 64 -11.86 -16.70 -0.83
N LEU A 65 -11.84 -15.51 -0.23
CA LEU A 65 -11.29 -14.31 -0.87
C LEU A 65 -9.80 -14.51 -1.20
N ILE A 66 -9.00 -14.97 -0.23
CA ILE A 66 -7.57 -15.23 -0.43
C ILE A 66 -7.38 -16.25 -1.56
N ALA A 67 -8.12 -17.35 -1.56
CA ALA A 67 -8.04 -18.36 -2.62
C ALA A 67 -8.40 -17.78 -4.00
N GLY A 68 -9.38 -16.89 -4.08
CA GLY A 68 -9.70 -16.16 -5.32
C GLY A 68 -8.58 -15.21 -5.75
N LEU A 69 -7.97 -14.49 -4.81
CA LEU A 69 -6.84 -13.59 -5.09
C LEU A 69 -5.60 -14.35 -5.58
N GLN A 70 -5.34 -15.55 -5.03
CA GLN A 70 -4.26 -16.41 -5.51
C GLN A 70 -4.46 -16.81 -6.97
N LYS A 71 -5.70 -17.08 -7.41
CA LYS A 71 -6.01 -17.41 -8.82
C LYS A 71 -5.69 -16.27 -9.81
N ILE A 72 -5.62 -15.02 -9.33
CA ILE A 72 -5.25 -13.86 -10.15
C ILE A 72 -3.81 -13.36 -9.89
N GLY A 73 -2.98 -14.21 -9.28
CA GLY A 73 -1.52 -14.01 -9.17
C GLY A 73 -1.01 -13.50 -7.83
N PHE A 74 -1.84 -13.41 -6.79
CA PHE A 74 -1.41 -13.02 -5.43
C PHE A 74 -1.09 -14.24 -4.57
N GLU A 75 -0.08 -14.99 -5.00
CA GLU A 75 0.25 -16.31 -4.46
C GLU A 75 0.95 -16.26 -3.09
N HIS A 76 1.75 -15.21 -2.82
CA HIS A 76 2.48 -15.10 -1.56
C HIS A 76 1.62 -14.42 -0.50
N VAL A 77 1.15 -15.21 0.48
CA VAL A 77 0.28 -14.76 1.57
C VAL A 77 1.06 -14.73 2.87
N HIS A 78 1.12 -13.55 3.50
CA HIS A 78 1.77 -13.39 4.80
C HIS A 78 0.78 -13.62 5.95
N PRO A 79 1.25 -14.13 7.12
CA PRO A 79 0.41 -14.26 8.30
C PRO A 79 -0.27 -12.95 8.70
N LYS A 80 -1.44 -13.07 9.35
CA LYS A 80 -2.16 -11.92 9.88
C LYS A 80 -1.35 -11.28 11.00
N GLU A 81 -0.93 -10.04 10.78
CA GLU A 81 -0.19 -9.24 11.75
C GLU A 81 -0.80 -7.86 11.92
N LYS A 82 -0.94 -7.42 13.18
CA LYS A 82 -1.44 -6.07 13.53
C LYS A 82 -2.78 -5.73 12.84
N GLY A 83 -3.65 -6.73 12.71
CA GLY A 83 -4.99 -6.58 12.11
C GLY A 83 -5.00 -6.52 10.58
N LYS A 84 -3.94 -6.99 9.90
CA LYS A 84 -3.82 -6.97 8.44
C LYS A 84 -3.25 -8.29 7.91
N ILE A 85 -3.73 -8.75 6.76
CA ILE A 85 -3.09 -9.80 5.95
C ILE A 85 -2.48 -9.12 4.71
N PHE A 86 -1.27 -9.49 4.34
CA PHE A 86 -0.57 -8.94 3.18
C PHE A 86 -0.38 -10.01 2.11
N LEU A 87 -0.67 -9.67 0.86
CA LEU A 87 -0.49 -10.56 -0.29
C LEU A 87 0.32 -9.87 -1.39
N SER A 88 1.17 -10.64 -2.07
CA SER A 88 1.93 -10.20 -3.25
C SER A 88 2.07 -11.32 -4.29
N SER A 89 2.57 -10.98 -5.47
CA SER A 89 3.11 -11.99 -6.39
C SER A 89 4.37 -12.65 -5.80
N ILE A 90 4.73 -13.85 -6.28
CA ILE A 90 5.99 -14.54 -5.91
C ILE A 90 7.20 -13.76 -6.41
N LYS A 91 7.12 -13.27 -7.66
CA LYS A 91 8.17 -12.46 -8.28
C LYS A 91 7.77 -11.00 -8.22
N GLU A 92 8.60 -10.19 -7.56
CA GLU A 92 8.46 -8.74 -7.53
C GLU A 92 9.56 -8.09 -8.36
N SER A 93 9.17 -7.39 -9.42
CA SER A 93 10.05 -6.55 -10.25
C SER A 93 10.15 -5.10 -9.75
N GLY A 94 9.23 -4.70 -8.86
CA GLY A 94 9.05 -3.37 -8.30
C GLY A 94 8.10 -2.50 -9.13
N LEU A 95 8.42 -2.25 -10.40
CA LEU A 95 7.63 -1.32 -11.21
C LEU A 95 6.41 -2.00 -11.84
N GLY A 96 5.21 -1.57 -11.45
CA GLY A 96 3.95 -2.09 -11.97
C GLY A 96 3.44 -3.35 -11.25
N ASP A 97 4.16 -3.82 -10.23
CA ASP A 97 3.67 -4.89 -9.37
C ASP A 97 2.50 -4.41 -8.50
N PHE A 98 1.72 -5.36 -7.98
CA PHE A 98 0.60 -5.09 -7.09
C PHE A 98 0.80 -5.74 -5.72
N HIS A 99 0.42 -5.01 -4.68
CA HIS A 99 0.35 -5.50 -3.30
C HIS A 99 -1.07 -5.40 -2.79
N ILE A 100 -1.53 -6.38 -2.02
CA ILE A 100 -2.82 -6.34 -1.35
C ILE A 100 -2.63 -6.26 0.16
N HIS A 101 -3.33 -5.33 0.77
CA HIS A 101 -3.46 -5.15 2.21
C HIS A 101 -4.91 -5.43 2.60
N LEU A 102 -5.18 -6.63 3.10
CA LEU A 102 -6.51 -7.01 3.58
C LEU A 102 -6.70 -6.59 5.05
N VAL A 103 -7.75 -5.84 5.34
CA VAL A 103 -8.04 -5.26 6.66
C VAL A 103 -9.54 -5.30 6.97
N ILE A 104 -9.89 -5.18 8.26
CA ILE A 104 -11.29 -4.95 8.64
C ILE A 104 -11.68 -3.49 8.36
N ILE A 105 -12.85 -3.27 7.76
CA ILE A 105 -13.43 -1.94 7.54
C ILE A 105 -13.53 -1.20 8.88
N GLY A 106 -13.09 0.07 8.90
CA GLY A 106 -13.10 0.90 10.11
C GLY A 106 -12.02 0.58 11.16
N SER A 107 -11.22 -0.48 10.97
CA SER A 107 -10.07 -0.78 11.82
C SER A 107 -9.01 0.33 11.79
N ALA A 108 -8.09 0.32 12.76
CA ALA A 108 -6.99 1.27 12.79
C ALA A 108 -6.12 1.20 11.51
N ALA A 109 -5.86 0.01 10.98
CA ALA A 109 -5.09 -0.15 9.74
C ALA A 109 -5.83 0.48 8.54
N TYR A 110 -7.12 0.18 8.39
CA TYR A 110 -7.99 0.75 7.36
C TYR A 110 -7.97 2.30 7.40
N LYS A 111 -8.25 2.87 8.58
CA LYS A 111 -8.28 4.32 8.78
C LYS A 111 -6.91 4.96 8.52
N ASN A 112 -5.82 4.33 8.97
CA ASN A 112 -4.47 4.86 8.78
C ASN A 112 -4.07 4.89 7.30
N PHE A 113 -4.39 3.86 6.51
CA PHE A 113 -4.05 3.84 5.09
C PHE A 113 -4.73 4.98 4.33
N LEU A 114 -6.04 5.15 4.53
CA LEU A 114 -6.81 6.22 3.90
C LEU A 114 -6.33 7.59 4.37
N ALA A 115 -6.19 7.78 5.69
CA ALA A 115 -5.75 9.05 6.26
C ALA A 115 -4.36 9.46 5.75
N PHE A 116 -3.42 8.53 5.63
CA PHE A 116 -2.08 8.84 5.12
C PHE A 116 -2.10 9.22 3.63
N ARG A 117 -2.85 8.47 2.80
CA ARG A 117 -3.04 8.80 1.37
C ARG A 117 -3.64 10.19 1.22
N ASP A 118 -4.77 10.43 1.86
CA ASP A 118 -5.54 11.66 1.72
C ASP A 118 -4.74 12.87 2.25
N TYR A 119 -3.99 12.69 3.35
CA TYR A 119 -3.12 13.73 3.89
C TYR A 119 -2.05 14.18 2.88
N LEU A 120 -1.36 13.23 2.24
CA LEU A 120 -0.33 13.55 1.24
C LEU A 120 -0.93 14.13 -0.03
N GLN A 121 -2.08 13.61 -0.47
CA GLN A 121 -2.77 14.11 -1.66
C GLN A 121 -3.22 15.57 -1.50
N GLY A 122 -3.68 15.95 -0.30
CA GLY A 122 -4.03 17.34 0.01
C GLY A 122 -2.85 18.24 0.35
N ARG A 123 -1.62 17.72 0.42
CA ARG A 123 -0.42 18.49 0.83
C ARG A 123 0.78 18.17 -0.07
N PRO A 124 0.86 18.82 -1.25
CA PRO A 124 1.95 18.59 -2.20
C PRO A 124 3.35 18.74 -1.59
N LYS A 125 3.54 19.70 -0.68
CA LYS A 125 4.83 19.89 0.01
C LYS A 125 5.21 18.72 0.91
N GLU A 126 4.24 18.12 1.60
CA GLU A 126 4.48 16.93 2.42
C GLU A 126 4.73 15.70 1.56
N ALA A 127 4.05 15.57 0.42
CA ALA A 127 4.35 14.53 -0.56
C ALA A 127 5.79 14.65 -1.09
N GLU A 128 6.26 15.87 -1.38
CA GLU A 128 7.66 16.14 -1.76
C GLU A 128 8.64 15.74 -0.65
N ASN A 129 8.37 16.14 0.61
CA ASN A 129 9.20 15.76 1.77
C ASN A 129 9.27 14.25 1.93
N TYR A 130 8.12 13.56 1.80
CA TYR A 130 8.07 12.11 1.88
C TYR A 130 8.83 11.44 0.73
N PHE A 131 8.85 12.03 -0.46
CA PHE A 131 9.67 11.54 -1.57
C PHE A 131 11.16 11.68 -1.28
N LYS A 132 11.61 12.84 -0.78
CA LYS A 132 13.01 13.06 -0.36
C LYS A 132 13.44 12.07 0.71
N LEU A 133 12.58 11.82 1.71
CA LEU A 133 12.83 10.79 2.72
C LEU A 133 13.01 9.40 2.09
N LYS A 134 12.16 9.01 1.14
CA LYS A 134 12.32 7.71 0.47
C LYS A 134 13.66 7.59 -0.25
N LEU A 135 14.12 8.65 -0.90
CA LEU A 135 15.44 8.68 -1.54
C LEU A 135 16.56 8.56 -0.51
N PHE A 136 16.45 9.25 0.63
CA PHE A 136 17.38 9.12 1.75
C PHE A 136 17.40 7.70 2.32
N CYS A 137 16.25 7.15 2.72
CA CYS A 137 16.15 5.78 3.23
C CYS A 137 16.67 4.74 2.24
N TYR A 138 16.47 4.97 0.93
CA TYR A 138 16.98 4.08 -0.10
C TYR A 138 18.52 4.03 -0.10
N LYS A 139 19.17 5.21 -0.01
CA LYS A 139 20.62 5.31 0.09
C LYS A 139 21.15 4.66 1.37
N GLU A 140 20.55 5.00 2.52
CA GLU A 140 20.98 4.50 3.83
C GLU A 140 20.79 3.00 4.01
N ALA A 141 19.73 2.44 3.41
CA ALA A 141 19.44 1.01 3.53
C ALA A 141 20.42 0.11 2.76
N LYS A 142 21.29 0.65 1.89
CA LYS A 142 22.28 -0.12 1.11
C LYS A 142 21.69 -1.36 0.39
N GLY A 143 20.43 -1.26 -0.06
CA GLY A 143 19.70 -2.36 -0.70
C GLY A 143 18.88 -3.26 0.22
N GLU A 144 18.96 -3.09 1.54
CA GLU A 144 18.20 -3.88 2.50
C GLU A 144 16.74 -3.43 2.62
N ARG A 145 15.82 -4.25 2.11
CA ARG A 145 14.37 -3.99 2.15
C ARG A 145 13.82 -3.80 3.56
N ALA A 146 14.33 -4.56 4.54
CA ALA A 146 13.89 -4.47 5.93
C ALA A 146 14.25 -3.10 6.55
N ILE A 147 15.50 -2.67 6.39
CA ILE A 147 15.98 -1.36 6.89
C ILE A 147 15.19 -0.22 6.24
N TYR A 148 15.08 -0.23 4.90
CA TYR A 148 14.29 0.76 4.17
C TYR A 148 12.85 0.86 4.69
N THR A 149 12.21 -0.28 4.94
CA THR A 149 10.83 -0.33 5.43
C THR A 149 10.71 0.22 6.85
N LYS A 150 11.65 -0.14 7.74
CA LYS A 150 11.69 0.35 9.12
C LYS A 150 11.84 1.87 9.19
N MET A 151 12.80 2.45 8.46
CA MET A 151 13.03 3.90 8.46
C MET A 151 11.80 4.68 8.02
N LYS A 152 11.13 4.27 6.93
CA LYS A 152 9.89 4.89 6.48
C LYS A 152 8.76 4.77 7.50
N THR A 153 8.69 3.65 8.22
CA THR A 153 7.62 3.38 9.17
C THR A 153 7.60 4.42 10.28
N SER A 154 8.76 4.89 10.75
CA SER A 154 8.85 5.95 11.76
C SER A 154 8.20 7.25 11.28
N TYR A 155 8.55 7.72 10.08
CA TYR A 155 7.94 8.92 9.50
C TYR A 155 6.44 8.79 9.28
N ILE A 156 5.98 7.64 8.76
CA ILE A 156 4.53 7.38 8.57
C ILE A 156 3.80 7.50 9.91
N LYS A 157 4.36 6.94 10.99
CA LYS A 157 3.77 7.03 12.33
C LYS A 157 3.68 8.48 12.82
N GLU A 158 4.71 9.30 12.59
CA GLU A 158 4.69 10.71 12.96
C GLU A 158 3.62 11.50 12.21
N ILE A 159 3.49 11.30 10.89
CA ILE A 159 2.43 11.91 10.10
C ILE A 159 1.04 11.46 10.57
N LEU A 160 0.84 10.17 10.83
CA LEU A 160 -0.42 9.66 11.38
C LEU A 160 -0.73 10.24 12.76
N LYS A 161 0.28 10.46 13.60
CA LYS A 161 0.14 11.14 14.89
C LYS A 161 -0.32 12.60 14.68
N LYS A 162 0.32 13.35 13.78
CA LYS A 162 -0.09 14.73 13.41
C LYS A 162 -1.53 14.79 12.90
N ILE A 163 -1.92 13.87 12.03
CA ILE A 163 -3.29 13.80 11.48
C ILE A 163 -4.32 13.62 12.60
N ARG A 164 -4.03 12.77 13.60
CA ARG A 164 -4.95 12.53 14.72
C ARG A 164 -5.14 13.76 15.61
N TYR A 165 -4.06 14.49 15.91
CA TYR A 165 -4.16 15.72 16.70
C TYR A 165 -4.88 16.85 15.98
N ALA A 166 -4.77 16.95 14.66
CA ALA A 166 -5.46 17.98 13.89
C ALA A 166 -6.98 17.73 13.71
N LYS A 167 -7.48 16.56 14.14
CA LYS A 167 -8.90 16.19 14.09
C LYS A 167 -9.60 16.28 15.46
N ASN A 168 -8.85 16.56 16.51
CA ASN A 168 -9.34 16.83 17.86
C ASN A 168 -9.32 18.34 18.11
#